data_AF-A0A7S3HFM1-F1
#
_entry.id   AF-A0A7S3HFM1-F1
#
_cell.length_a   1.000
_cell.length_b   1.000
_cell.length_c   1.000
_cell.angle_alpha   90.00
_cell.angle_beta   90.00
_cell.angle_gamma   90.00
#
_symmetry.space_group_name_H-M   'P 1'
#
loop_
_entity.id
_entity.type
_entity.pdbx_description
1 polymer ?
#
loop_
_entity_poly.entity_id
_entity_poly.type
_entity_poly.pdbx_seq_one_letter_code
_entity_poly.pdbx_strand_id
1 'polypeptide(L)'
;PNQYVFSYTLSAAPRNSVTITPTLVNLDGSAVSTSVVSVSPGSSAFASTGNNLAGKFVLSAASASLSGSYKVILVPSSTSAAQYSNVTIPVSIISSSAPKPAPALTGAKFANNGGSLEVSFSSATNKASIAAQSFACSQLLMFPGDSTATCSWVNGASLRVVLTTSGVTVGSTLTLKASLIKAE
;
A
#
# COMPACT_ATOMS: atom_id res chain seq x y z
N PRO A 1 -2.56 -1.95 -3.76
CA PRO A 1 -2.61 -3.27 -4.44
C PRO A 1 -1.36 -3.47 -5.29
N ASN A 2 -0.67 -4.60 -5.11
CA ASN A 2 0.54 -4.88 -5.89
C ASN A 2 0.14 -5.33 -7.29
N GLN A 3 0.71 -4.66 -8.29
CA GLN A 3 0.55 -4.98 -9.69
C GLN A 3 1.88 -5.52 -10.21
N TYR A 4 1.82 -6.68 -10.85
CA TYR A 4 2.98 -7.32 -11.47
C TYR A 4 2.76 -7.39 -12.97
N VAL A 5 3.60 -6.70 -13.74
CA VAL A 5 3.48 -6.61 -15.19
C VAL A 5 4.37 -7.67 -15.83
N PHE A 6 3.76 -8.48 -16.69
CA PHE A 6 4.44 -9.51 -17.46
C PHE A 6 4.29 -9.22 -18.96
N SER A 7 5.33 -9.56 -19.71
CA SER A 7 5.35 -9.47 -21.16
C SER A 7 5.87 -10.77 -21.75
N TYR A 8 5.32 -11.16 -22.89
CA TYR A 8 5.75 -12.33 -23.64
C TYR A 8 5.68 -12.03 -25.14
N THR A 9 6.41 -12.82 -25.93
CA THR A 9 6.40 -12.71 -27.40
C THR A 9 6.25 -14.10 -28.01
N LEU A 10 5.42 -14.22 -29.05
CA LEU A 10 5.40 -15.44 -29.86
C LEU A 10 6.69 -15.53 -30.68
N SER A 11 7.24 -16.74 -30.80
CA SER A 11 8.45 -17.00 -31.60
C SER A 11 8.20 -16.81 -33.10
N ALA A 12 6.97 -17.01 -33.56
CA ALA A 12 6.53 -16.81 -34.93
C ALA A 12 5.03 -16.48 -34.99
N ALA A 13 4.59 -15.90 -36.12
CA ALA A 13 3.18 -15.66 -36.38
C ALA A 13 2.40 -16.99 -36.55
N PRO A 14 1.16 -17.09 -36.06
CA PRO A 14 0.37 -18.31 -36.18
C PRO A 14 -0.06 -18.52 -37.62
N ARG A 15 -0.31 -19.77 -38.03
CA ARG A 15 -0.84 -20.02 -39.39
C ARG A 15 -2.23 -19.43 -39.63
N ASN A 16 -3.08 -19.41 -38.60
CA ASN A 16 -4.42 -18.81 -38.66
C ASN A 16 -4.61 -17.84 -37.50
N SER A 17 -4.90 -18.37 -36.32
CA SER A 17 -4.99 -17.60 -35.09
C SER A 17 -4.62 -18.45 -33.88
N VAL A 18 -4.09 -17.80 -32.86
CA VAL A 18 -3.82 -18.39 -31.56
C VAL A 18 -4.25 -17.40 -30.49
N THR A 19 -4.89 -17.91 -29.44
CA THR A 19 -5.23 -17.11 -28.25
C THR A 19 -4.40 -17.61 -27.09
N ILE A 20 -3.64 -16.71 -26.48
CA ILE A 20 -2.83 -16.99 -25.29
C ILE A 20 -3.61 -16.55 -24.06
N THR A 21 -3.86 -17.49 -23.15
CA THR A 21 -4.57 -17.26 -21.89
C THR A 21 -3.59 -17.46 -20.73
N PRO A 22 -3.22 -16.41 -19.99
CA PRO A 22 -2.43 -16.55 -18.77
C PRO A 22 -3.30 -17.13 -17.66
N THR A 23 -2.91 -18.28 -17.14
CA THR A 23 -3.59 -18.97 -16.04
C THR A 23 -2.68 -19.01 -14.82
N LEU A 24 -3.15 -18.51 -13.68
CA LEU A 24 -2.42 -18.57 -12.42
C LEU A 24 -2.80 -19.84 -11.65
N VAL A 25 -1.80 -20.61 -11.25
CA VAL A 25 -1.96 -21.82 -10.43
C VAL A 25 -1.03 -21.77 -9.22
N ASN A 26 -1.39 -22.48 -8.17
CA ASN A 26 -0.52 -22.71 -7.02
C ASN A 26 0.66 -23.62 -7.41
N LEU A 27 1.66 -23.74 -6.52
CA LEU A 27 2.82 -24.60 -6.78
C LEU A 27 2.44 -26.07 -6.99
N ASP A 28 1.34 -26.52 -6.38
CA ASP A 28 0.76 -27.86 -6.50
C ASP A 28 -0.07 -28.06 -7.79
N GLY A 29 -0.28 -27.00 -8.59
CA GLY A 29 -1.05 -27.03 -9.82
C GLY A 29 -2.56 -26.75 -9.65
N SER A 30 -3.04 -26.52 -8.44
CA SER A 30 -4.43 -26.11 -8.20
C SER A 30 -4.71 -24.69 -8.71
N ALA A 31 -5.91 -24.45 -9.22
CA ALA A 31 -6.28 -23.15 -9.76
C ALA A 31 -6.39 -22.09 -8.66
N VAL A 32 -5.85 -20.89 -8.91
CA VAL A 32 -6.02 -19.74 -8.02
C VAL A 32 -7.30 -19.00 -8.39
N SER A 33 -8.14 -18.70 -7.39
CA SER A 33 -9.36 -17.91 -7.61
C SER A 33 -9.04 -16.51 -8.12
N THR A 34 -9.79 -16.07 -9.13
CA THR A 34 -9.69 -14.71 -9.69
C THR A 34 -10.10 -13.61 -8.71
N SER A 35 -10.83 -13.97 -7.64
CA SER A 35 -11.14 -13.09 -6.51
C SER A 35 -9.94 -12.81 -5.60
N VAL A 36 -8.89 -13.62 -5.68
CA VAL A 36 -7.65 -13.48 -4.88
C VAL A 36 -6.56 -12.81 -5.70
N VAL A 37 -6.37 -13.28 -6.94
CA VAL A 37 -5.47 -12.66 -7.91
C VAL A 37 -6.17 -12.57 -9.26
N SER A 38 -6.36 -11.37 -9.77
CA SER A 38 -6.93 -11.16 -11.09
C SER A 38 -5.85 -10.98 -12.15
N VAL A 39 -6.14 -11.43 -13.37
CA VAL A 39 -5.27 -11.31 -14.54
C VAL A 39 -5.94 -10.38 -15.54
N SER A 40 -5.23 -9.36 -16.01
CA SER A 40 -5.74 -8.42 -17.01
C SER A 40 -4.68 -8.00 -18.04
N PRO A 41 -4.95 -8.11 -19.35
CA PRO A 41 -6.09 -8.78 -19.96
C PRO A 41 -6.07 -10.31 -19.69
N GLY A 42 -7.26 -10.92 -19.61
CA GLY A 42 -7.40 -12.36 -19.34
C GLY A 42 -6.99 -13.26 -20.51
N SER A 43 -6.81 -12.69 -21.71
CA SER A 43 -6.25 -13.39 -22.87
C SER A 43 -5.73 -12.39 -23.90
N SER A 44 -4.94 -12.85 -24.86
CA SER A 44 -4.53 -12.06 -26.03
C SER A 44 -4.60 -12.93 -27.28
N ALA A 45 -5.26 -12.42 -28.32
CA ALA A 45 -5.40 -13.12 -29.59
C ALA A 45 -4.39 -12.58 -30.61
N PHE A 46 -3.80 -13.50 -31.36
CA PHE A 46 -2.85 -13.24 -32.43
C PHE A 46 -3.37 -13.87 -33.73
N ALA A 47 -3.28 -13.14 -34.83
CA ALA A 47 -3.70 -13.57 -36.15
C ALA A 47 -2.48 -13.74 -37.07
N SER A 48 -2.61 -14.54 -38.12
CA SER A 48 -1.56 -14.81 -39.10
C SER A 48 -1.09 -13.59 -39.88
N THR A 49 -1.96 -12.59 -40.02
CA THR A 49 -1.67 -11.30 -40.66
C THR A 49 -1.17 -10.24 -39.67
N GLY A 50 -1.05 -10.57 -38.38
CA GLY A 50 -0.61 -9.65 -37.34
C GLY A 50 0.90 -9.45 -37.34
N ASN A 51 1.34 -8.19 -37.41
CA ASN A 51 2.76 -7.83 -37.31
C ASN A 51 3.25 -7.72 -35.85
N ASN A 52 2.34 -7.72 -34.88
CA ASN A 52 2.67 -7.64 -33.46
C ASN A 52 2.47 -9.01 -32.79
N LEU A 53 3.58 -9.61 -32.36
CA LEU A 53 3.62 -10.90 -31.67
C LEU A 53 3.83 -10.76 -30.17
N ALA A 54 3.84 -9.53 -29.64
CA ALA A 54 4.02 -9.25 -28.22
C ALA A 54 2.68 -9.18 -27.49
N GLY A 55 2.57 -9.89 -26.38
CA GLY A 55 1.48 -9.81 -25.43
C GLY A 55 1.95 -9.29 -24.07
N LYS A 56 1.02 -8.70 -23.32
CA LYS A 56 1.26 -8.23 -21.95
C LYS A 56 0.07 -8.57 -21.08
N PHE A 57 0.32 -8.87 -19.82
CA PHE A 57 -0.71 -9.02 -18.80
C PHE A 57 -0.21 -8.54 -17.44
N VAL A 58 -1.16 -8.20 -16.59
CA VAL A 58 -0.93 -7.70 -15.25
C VAL A 58 -1.62 -8.65 -14.28
N LEU A 59 -0.86 -9.11 -13.29
CA LEU A 59 -1.43 -9.78 -12.11
C LEU A 59 -1.71 -8.73 -11.05
N SER A 60 -2.94 -8.68 -10.54
CA SER A 60 -3.35 -7.79 -9.46
C SER A 60 -3.82 -8.60 -8.27
N ALA A 61 -3.14 -8.45 -7.14
CA ALA A 61 -3.58 -9.06 -5.88
C ALA A 61 -4.77 -8.29 -5.32
N ALA A 62 -5.82 -9.00 -4.92
CA ALA A 62 -7.03 -8.42 -4.32
C ALA A 62 -6.78 -7.83 -2.93
N SER A 63 -5.75 -8.30 -2.22
CA SER A 63 -5.34 -7.79 -0.91
C SER A 63 -3.86 -7.42 -0.89
N ALA A 64 -3.52 -6.31 -0.21
CA ALA A 64 -2.15 -5.87 0.02
C ALA A 64 -1.37 -6.80 0.98
N SER A 65 -2.06 -7.65 1.73
CA SER A 65 -1.47 -8.64 2.65
C SER A 65 -1.21 -9.99 1.98
N LEU A 66 -1.68 -10.19 0.74
CA LEU A 66 -1.45 -11.43 0.03
C LEU A 66 0.04 -11.58 -0.29
N SER A 67 0.63 -12.68 0.16
CA SER A 67 1.98 -13.10 -0.21
C SER A 67 2.00 -14.61 -0.45
N GLY A 68 2.79 -15.06 -1.41
CA GLY A 68 2.84 -16.47 -1.78
C GLY A 68 3.60 -16.72 -3.07
N SER A 69 3.99 -17.98 -3.28
CA SER A 69 4.62 -18.45 -4.51
C SER A 69 3.59 -19.16 -5.40
N TYR A 70 3.58 -18.80 -6.67
CA TYR A 70 2.62 -19.25 -7.68
C TYR A 70 3.36 -19.62 -8.98
N LYS A 71 2.62 -20.21 -9.92
CA LYS A 71 3.06 -20.44 -11.29
C LYS A 71 2.07 -19.79 -12.24
N VAL A 72 2.58 -19.04 -13.21
CA VAL A 72 1.77 -18.59 -14.35
C VAL A 72 2.02 -19.52 -15.51
N ILE A 73 0.94 -20.07 -16.07
CA ILE A 73 0.97 -20.91 -17.26
C ILE A 73 0.36 -20.10 -18.41
N LEU A 74 1.12 -19.88 -19.47
CA LEU A 74 0.60 -19.36 -20.72
C LEU A 74 0.05 -20.55 -21.52
N VAL A 75 -1.27 -20.57 -21.72
CA VAL A 75 -1.97 -21.65 -22.42
C VAL A 75 -2.40 -21.17 -23.80
N PRO A 76 -1.80 -21.68 -24.89
CA PRO A 76 -2.27 -21.44 -26.25
C PRO A 76 -3.57 -22.20 -26.52
N SER A 77 -4.49 -21.56 -27.21
CA SER A 77 -5.77 -22.11 -27.66
C SER A 77 -6.10 -21.60 -29.07
N SER A 78 -7.21 -22.05 -29.66
CA SER A 78 -7.62 -21.81 -31.05
C SER A 78 -6.97 -22.75 -32.09
N THR A 79 -7.19 -22.48 -33.37
CA THR A 79 -6.88 -23.38 -34.49
C THR A 79 -5.38 -23.60 -34.71
N SER A 80 -4.53 -22.67 -34.28
CA SER A 80 -3.06 -22.79 -34.35
C SER A 80 -2.40 -23.14 -33.02
N ALA A 81 -3.17 -23.55 -31.99
CA ALA A 81 -2.64 -23.85 -30.66
C ALA A 81 -1.50 -24.89 -30.67
N ALA A 82 -1.63 -25.93 -31.49
CA ALA A 82 -0.64 -27.01 -31.60
C ALA A 82 0.75 -26.55 -32.11
N GLN A 83 0.87 -25.32 -32.62
CA GLN A 83 2.15 -24.73 -33.03
C GLN A 83 2.94 -24.13 -31.85
N TYR A 84 2.32 -24.02 -30.68
CA TYR A 84 2.88 -23.36 -29.51
C TYR A 84 2.83 -24.29 -28.30
N SER A 85 3.91 -24.31 -27.52
CA SER A 85 3.96 -25.02 -26.25
C SER A 85 3.51 -24.13 -25.09
N ASN A 86 2.95 -24.75 -24.06
CA ASN A 86 2.69 -24.05 -22.80
C ASN A 86 4.02 -23.58 -22.18
N VAL A 87 4.01 -22.38 -21.61
CA VAL A 87 5.15 -21.84 -20.86
C VAL A 87 4.74 -21.64 -19.41
N THR A 88 5.53 -22.17 -18.48
CA THR A 88 5.29 -22.04 -17.04
C THR A 88 6.38 -21.20 -16.40
N ILE A 89 5.99 -20.15 -15.67
CA ILE A 89 6.91 -19.21 -15.04
C ILE A 89 6.59 -19.16 -13.53
N PRO A 90 7.57 -19.37 -12.64
CA PRO A 90 7.37 -19.17 -11.21
C PRO A 90 7.23 -17.67 -10.91
N VAL A 91 6.26 -17.32 -10.08
CA VAL A 91 5.97 -15.94 -9.68
C VAL A 91 5.82 -15.88 -8.16
N SER A 92 6.53 -14.97 -7.52
CA SER A 92 6.34 -14.67 -6.10
C SER A 92 5.56 -13.37 -5.96
N ILE A 93 4.39 -13.44 -5.34
CA ILE A 93 3.63 -12.27 -4.92
C ILE A 93 4.12 -11.93 -3.52
N ILE A 94 4.56 -10.69 -3.34
CA ILE A 94 5.04 -10.15 -2.06
C ILE A 94 3.94 -9.24 -1.53
N SER A 95 3.65 -9.28 -0.24
CA SER A 95 2.68 -8.36 0.39
C SER A 95 3.25 -6.94 0.40
N SER A 96 2.44 -5.94 0.04
CA SER A 96 2.76 -4.53 0.33
C SER A 96 2.37 -4.09 1.74
N SER A 97 1.69 -4.96 2.49
CA SER A 97 1.34 -4.76 3.89
C SER A 97 2.53 -5.04 4.81
N ALA A 98 3.63 -4.31 4.66
CA ALA A 98 4.49 -4.07 5.82
C ALA A 98 3.71 -3.12 6.75
N PRO A 99 3.58 -3.40 8.06
CA PRO A 99 3.07 -2.41 8.99
C PRO A 99 3.90 -1.14 8.84
N LYS A 100 3.28 -0.03 8.43
CA LYS A 100 3.96 1.27 8.44
C LYS A 100 4.46 1.50 9.87
N PRO A 101 5.72 1.92 10.08
CA PRO A 101 6.22 2.18 11.42
C PRO A 101 5.28 3.18 12.10
N ALA A 102 4.92 2.90 13.35
CA ALA A 102 4.06 3.80 14.12
C ALA A 102 4.73 5.18 14.18
N PRO A 103 4.00 6.28 13.90
CA PRO A 103 4.56 7.61 14.01
C PRO A 103 5.04 7.85 15.44
N ALA A 104 6.33 8.16 15.59
CA ALA A 104 6.92 8.47 16.88
C ALA A 104 6.88 9.98 17.11
N LEU A 105 6.73 10.39 18.38
CA LEU A 105 6.90 11.78 18.78
C LEU A 105 8.38 12.13 18.70
N THR A 106 8.76 13.03 17.77
CA THR A 106 10.17 13.39 17.54
C THR A 106 10.63 14.52 18.44
N GLY A 107 9.71 15.37 18.89
CA GLY A 107 10.01 16.42 19.85
C GLY A 107 8.89 17.43 19.99
N ALA A 108 9.08 18.31 20.96
CA ALA A 108 8.23 19.48 21.19
C ALA A 108 9.14 20.69 21.40
N LYS A 109 8.82 21.82 20.75
CA LYS A 109 9.53 23.09 20.93
C LYS A 109 8.53 24.19 21.27
N PHE A 110 8.94 25.17 22.06
CA PHE A 110 8.17 26.40 22.21
C PHE A 110 8.16 27.16 20.90
N ALA A 111 7.00 27.66 20.51
CA ALA A 111 6.90 28.65 19.46
C ALA A 111 7.49 29.98 19.95
N ASN A 112 7.89 30.85 19.02
CA ASN A 112 8.57 32.12 19.33
C ASN A 112 7.74 33.05 20.25
N ASN A 113 6.44 32.82 20.37
CA ASN A 113 5.55 33.58 21.24
C ASN A 113 5.49 33.07 22.69
N GLY A 114 6.15 31.96 23.03
CA GLY A 114 6.17 31.36 24.37
C GLY A 114 4.85 30.75 24.86
N GLY A 115 3.71 31.15 24.28
CA GLY A 115 2.37 30.66 24.64
C GLY A 115 1.91 29.40 23.90
N SER A 116 2.74 28.84 23.03
CA SER A 116 2.40 27.59 22.33
C SER A 116 3.60 26.66 22.15
N LEU A 117 3.33 25.35 22.08
CA LEU A 117 4.29 24.33 21.71
C LEU A 117 3.96 23.80 20.31
N GLU A 118 5.00 23.56 19.52
CA GLU A 118 4.92 22.78 18.28
C GLU A 118 5.46 21.39 18.55
N VAL A 119 4.58 20.40 18.48
CA VAL A 119 4.88 18.97 18.62
C VAL A 119 4.99 18.36 17.24
N SER A 120 6.07 17.61 17.00
CA SER A 120 6.37 16.98 15.72
C SER A 120 6.35 15.45 15.81
N PHE A 121 5.93 14.82 14.72
CA PHE A 121 5.92 13.36 14.56
C PHE A 121 6.87 12.94 13.43
N SER A 122 7.36 11.71 13.49
CA SER A 122 8.28 11.16 12.49
C SER A 122 7.65 10.96 11.10
N SER A 123 6.32 10.88 11.03
CA SER A 123 5.56 10.70 9.79
C SER A 123 4.12 11.22 9.94
N ALA A 124 3.37 11.26 8.84
CA ALA A 124 1.94 11.56 8.89
C ALA A 124 1.17 10.56 9.76
N THR A 125 0.23 11.09 10.53
CA THR A 125 -0.59 10.40 11.52
C THR A 125 -2.04 10.44 11.09
N ASN A 126 -2.83 9.43 11.49
CA ASN A 126 -4.29 9.45 11.37
C ASN A 126 -4.98 10.48 12.28
N LYS A 127 -4.23 11.44 12.86
CA LYS A 127 -4.71 12.50 13.74
C LYS A 127 -5.51 12.01 14.95
N ALA A 128 -5.22 10.79 15.41
CA ALA A 128 -5.99 10.07 16.43
C ALA A 128 -7.50 9.96 16.13
N SER A 129 -7.87 10.01 14.84
CA SER A 129 -9.26 10.05 14.38
C SER A 129 -10.06 11.24 14.94
N ILE A 130 -9.37 12.31 15.36
CA ILE A 130 -9.99 13.54 15.83
C ILE A 130 -10.34 14.40 14.62
N ALA A 131 -11.64 14.52 14.33
CA ALA A 131 -12.15 15.36 13.24
C ALA A 131 -12.16 16.86 13.59
N ALA A 132 -12.17 17.19 14.88
CA ALA A 132 -12.20 18.56 15.36
C ALA A 132 -10.88 19.29 15.05
N GLN A 133 -10.97 20.52 14.56
CA GLN A 133 -9.81 21.39 14.32
C GLN A 133 -9.09 21.79 15.62
N SER A 134 -9.80 21.82 16.74
CA SER A 134 -9.24 22.08 18.06
C SER A 134 -9.91 21.19 19.10
N PHE A 135 -9.13 20.69 20.04
CA PHE A 135 -9.56 19.70 21.02
C PHE A 135 -8.73 19.78 22.31
N ALA A 136 -9.18 19.14 23.39
CA ALA A 136 -8.47 19.16 24.65
C ALA A 136 -7.18 18.33 24.55
N CYS A 137 -6.03 18.89 24.95
CA CYS A 137 -4.76 18.19 24.82
C CYS A 137 -4.68 16.89 25.61
N SER A 138 -5.39 16.82 26.73
CA SER A 138 -5.57 15.61 27.53
C SER A 138 -6.17 14.43 26.76
N GLN A 139 -6.78 14.64 25.59
CA GLN A 139 -7.24 13.53 24.74
C GLN A 139 -6.10 12.77 24.08
N LEU A 140 -4.94 13.41 23.87
CA LEU A 140 -3.84 12.87 23.07
C LEU A 140 -2.50 12.81 23.83
N LEU A 141 -2.22 13.86 24.58
CA LEU A 141 -0.96 14.07 25.27
C LEU A 141 -1.19 14.03 26.78
N MET A 142 -0.09 13.84 27.52
CA MET A 142 -0.02 13.96 28.97
C MET A 142 1.21 14.80 29.31
N PHE A 143 0.98 15.96 29.94
CA PHE A 143 1.98 16.90 30.40
C PHE A 143 1.35 17.83 31.46
N PRO A 144 2.15 18.57 32.25
CA PRO A 144 1.61 19.53 33.22
C PRO A 144 0.75 20.61 32.53
N GLY A 145 -0.56 20.62 32.81
CA GLY A 145 -1.51 21.55 32.18
C GLY A 145 -2.19 21.02 30.91
N ASP A 146 -2.09 19.72 30.61
CA ASP A 146 -2.81 19.07 29.51
C ASP A 146 -4.34 19.20 29.60
N SER A 147 -4.88 19.33 30.82
CA SER A 147 -6.30 19.53 31.10
C SER A 147 -6.84 20.91 30.74
N THR A 148 -5.97 21.92 30.68
CA THR A 148 -6.33 23.32 30.37
C THR A 148 -5.77 23.80 29.04
N ALA A 149 -4.91 23.00 28.39
CA ALA A 149 -4.31 23.30 27.11
C ALA A 149 -5.19 22.85 25.93
N THR A 150 -5.11 23.60 24.83
CA THR A 150 -5.85 23.34 23.59
C THR A 150 -4.91 22.85 22.50
N CYS A 151 -5.24 21.72 21.90
CA CYS A 151 -4.47 21.08 20.84
C CYS A 151 -5.16 21.25 19.48
N SER A 152 -4.39 21.50 18.43
CA SER A 152 -4.88 21.58 17.06
C SER A 152 -3.89 20.99 16.07
N TRP A 153 -4.37 20.16 15.16
CA TRP A 153 -3.55 19.59 14.10
C TRP A 153 -3.22 20.66 13.07
N VAL A 154 -1.94 20.92 12.86
CA VAL A 154 -1.47 21.83 11.80
C VAL A 154 -1.45 21.10 10.46
N ASN A 155 -0.96 19.86 10.47
CA ASN A 155 -0.95 18.95 9.32
C ASN A 155 -0.94 17.49 9.83
N GLY A 156 -0.68 16.51 8.95
CA GLY A 156 -0.63 15.09 9.34
C GLY A 156 0.49 14.74 10.33
N ALA A 157 1.58 15.49 10.38
CA ALA A 157 2.78 15.21 11.17
C ALA A 157 3.13 16.29 12.21
N SER A 158 2.25 17.29 12.41
CA SER A 158 2.51 18.42 13.30
C SER A 158 1.26 18.82 14.08
N LEU A 159 1.43 18.99 15.38
CA LEU A 159 0.39 19.36 16.33
C LEU A 159 0.81 20.64 17.06
N ARG A 160 -0.10 21.61 17.13
CA ARG A 160 0.07 22.84 17.91
C ARG A 160 -0.65 22.69 19.24
N VAL A 161 0.04 23.05 20.32
CA VAL A 161 -0.49 23.08 21.68
C VAL A 161 -0.51 24.53 22.14
N VAL A 162 -1.66 25.07 22.49
CA VAL A 162 -1.80 26.39 23.09
C VAL A 162 -1.88 26.22 24.60
N LEU A 163 -0.90 26.80 25.30
CA LEU A 163 -0.79 26.73 26.75
C LEU A 163 -1.59 27.88 27.37
N THR A 164 -2.42 27.58 28.36
CA THR A 164 -3.18 28.59 29.13
C THR A 164 -2.56 28.86 30.50
N THR A 165 -1.64 28.00 30.94
CA THR A 165 -0.94 28.09 32.22
C THR A 165 0.56 27.89 32.02
N SER A 166 1.38 28.51 32.87
CA SER A 166 2.85 28.47 32.83
C SER A 166 3.46 27.19 33.42
N GLY A 167 2.70 26.09 33.44
CA GLY A 167 3.13 24.82 34.07
C GLY A 167 4.16 24.02 33.28
N VAL A 168 4.35 24.32 31.99
CA VAL A 168 5.34 23.65 31.14
C VAL A 168 6.59 24.51 31.02
N THR A 169 7.73 23.97 31.42
CA THR A 169 9.05 24.56 31.27
C THR A 169 9.95 23.67 30.40
N VAL A 170 11.05 24.22 29.89
CA VAL A 170 12.08 23.41 29.21
C VAL A 170 12.58 22.33 30.18
N GLY A 171 12.56 21.07 29.74
CA GLY A 171 12.86 19.90 30.56
C GLY A 171 11.62 19.18 31.11
N SER A 172 10.43 19.76 30.97
CA SER A 172 9.17 19.06 31.26
C SER A 172 8.97 17.86 30.33
N THR A 173 8.45 16.76 30.87
CA THR A 173 8.17 15.56 30.09
C THR A 173 6.80 15.68 29.41
N LEU A 174 6.78 15.47 28.10
CA LEU A 174 5.57 15.39 27.29
C LEU A 174 5.41 13.95 26.79
N THR A 175 4.32 13.31 27.18
CA THR A 175 4.05 11.90 26.87
C THR A 175 2.88 11.81 25.88
N LEU A 176 3.08 11.07 24.79
CA LEU A 176 1.98 10.68 23.90
C LEU A 176 1.23 9.50 24.52
N LYS A 177 -0.10 9.59 24.63
CA LYS A 177 -0.90 8.48 25.15
C LYS A 177 -0.89 7.31 24.16
N ALA A 178 -0.72 6.10 24.69
CA ALA A 178 -0.61 4.89 23.89
C ALA A 178 -1.87 4.63 23.04
N SER A 179 -1.69 3.99 21.89
CA SER A 179 -2.75 3.48 21.02
C SER A 179 -3.68 4.53 20.38
N LEU A 180 -3.34 5.81 20.44
CA LEU A 180 -4.16 6.86 19.84
C LEU A 180 -3.75 7.19 18.41
N ILE A 181 -2.46 7.22 18.10
CA ILE A 181 -1.94 7.58 16.78
C ILE A 181 -1.55 6.33 15.98
N LYS A 182 -1.89 6.34 14.69
CA LYS A 182 -1.49 5.35 13.67
C LYS A 182 -0.89 6.07 12.46
N ALA A 183 -0.10 5.37 11.66
CA ALA A 183 0.43 5.91 10.40
C ALA A 183 -0.70 6.10 9.37
N GLU A 184 -0.65 7.20 8.63
CA GLU A 184 -1.52 7.50 7.47
C GLU A 184 -0.85 7.06 6.17
#